data_AF-A0A8T6EFX4-F1
#
_entry.id   AF-A0A8T6EFX4-F1
#
_cell.length_a   1.000
_cell.length_b   1.000
_cell.length_c   1.000
_cell.angle_alpha   90.00
_cell.angle_beta   90.00
_cell.angle_gamma   90.00
#
_symmetry.space_group_name_H-M   'P 1'
#
loop_
_entity.id
_entity.type
_entity.pdbx_description
1 polymer ?
#
loop_
_entity_poly.entity_id
_entity_poly.type
_entity_poly.pdbx_seq_one_letter_code
_entity_poly.pdbx_strand_id
1 'polypeptide(L)'
;MSVDSYLELYSTMFGWMFYGVVWDVLVATGIVYLPFLGIVIDYWRKPASEAPHNVSSGVSLRKMEHELLLALVVVIFAGQPVGLTPFIATTLSYTPPPTVNNPNPPTVDFSNSQSTFGTTGFGDAVDTVDVPIWWYAVIAFSSGFNHAVVEGLPRASEIRQFSQLSRLATIEDPRLRQEVSEFYSACYVPARSKFLAEQPSSAAVDNLLRRFGHADTDWIGSHVYRDIPGYYDSLRARTPVSGWAFVPSRDIEYDVANPPPNGRPYCAQWWGHAQLGLRAKLVNAADTSAPGFATLFYNLAPALATERQLDLIARTVLLHTPRNWTSNDLSSGNQSTSGILGQIEGFAKGLLYIVGAFSTAAVFSVIVTGIIAVAPMIQAMILLGIYSLLPLIVVFSRYSFTIMITGALAIFGVKFWTVLWYLAQWIDQNMFTAMYPDTNLLFEVLTNSGEHTTKRVVLNVITSCLYIGLPLLWSSMLGWTGIAIGQSLDGATSPFGQHTRGEPRRIGSIRLKKAS
;
A
#
# COMPACT_ATOMS: atom_id res chain seq x y z
N MET A 1 -17.33 -11.77 -6.54
CA MET A 1 -17.08 -10.31 -6.37
C MET A 1 -15.62 -10.13 -6.05
N SER A 2 -14.94 -9.21 -6.75
CA SER A 2 -13.53 -8.90 -6.44
C SER A 2 -13.44 -7.98 -5.23
N VAL A 3 -12.45 -8.23 -4.39
CA VAL A 3 -12.02 -7.33 -3.31
C VAL A 3 -10.65 -6.78 -3.64
N ASP A 4 -10.18 -5.79 -2.88
CA ASP A 4 -8.93 -5.09 -3.18
C ASP A 4 -7.75 -5.53 -2.28
N SER A 5 -7.99 -6.34 -1.24
CA SER A 5 -6.94 -6.87 -0.37
C SER A 5 -7.26 -8.22 0.26
N TYR A 6 -6.22 -8.95 0.67
CA TYR A 6 -6.37 -10.19 1.46
C TYR A 6 -7.17 -9.99 2.75
N LEU A 7 -6.97 -8.86 3.43
CA LEU A 7 -7.67 -8.55 4.69
C LEU A 7 -9.16 -8.31 4.47
N GLU A 8 -9.51 -7.72 3.32
CA GLU A 8 -10.89 -7.39 2.97
C GLU A 8 -11.76 -8.62 2.70
N LEU A 9 -11.16 -9.73 2.25
CA LEU A 9 -11.85 -11.03 2.17
C LEU A 9 -12.50 -11.41 3.51
N TYR A 10 -11.76 -11.18 4.60
CA TYR A 10 -12.20 -11.51 5.95
C TYR A 10 -13.03 -10.38 6.56
N SER A 11 -12.57 -9.13 6.46
CA SER A 11 -13.21 -7.99 7.11
C SER A 11 -14.60 -7.69 6.54
N THR A 12 -14.83 -7.93 5.24
CA THR A 12 -16.16 -7.76 4.64
C THR A 12 -17.14 -8.78 5.23
N MET A 13 -16.73 -10.05 5.37
CA MET A 13 -17.56 -11.10 5.99
C MET A 13 -17.92 -10.77 7.43
N PHE A 14 -16.92 -10.40 8.24
CA PHE A 14 -17.15 -10.00 9.63
C PHE A 14 -18.05 -8.76 9.75
N GLY A 15 -17.91 -7.79 8.84
CA GLY A 15 -18.75 -6.58 8.84
C GLY A 15 -20.22 -6.88 8.65
N TRP A 16 -20.55 -7.77 7.71
CA TRP A 16 -21.92 -8.19 7.45
C TRP A 16 -22.45 -9.16 8.52
N MET A 17 -21.59 -10.00 9.10
CA MET A 17 -21.99 -10.84 10.24
C MET A 17 -22.44 -9.96 11.41
N PHE A 18 -21.65 -8.93 11.73
CA PHE A 18 -22.01 -7.97 12.78
C PHE A 18 -23.27 -7.17 12.42
N TYR A 19 -23.43 -6.79 11.14
CA TYR A 19 -24.67 -6.16 10.65
C TYR A 19 -25.90 -7.02 11.02
N GLY A 20 -25.86 -8.31 10.72
CA GLY A 20 -26.95 -9.25 11.01
C GLY A 20 -27.25 -9.33 12.51
N VAL A 21 -26.22 -9.49 13.34
CA VAL A 21 -26.38 -9.54 14.80
C VAL A 21 -27.01 -8.26 15.35
N VAL A 22 -26.55 -7.08 14.90
CA VAL A 22 -27.11 -5.80 15.35
C VAL A 22 -28.55 -5.65 14.88
N TRP A 23 -28.84 -6.03 13.63
CA TRP A 23 -30.20 -5.97 13.10
C TRP A 23 -31.16 -6.86 13.91
N ASP A 24 -30.77 -8.09 14.22
CA ASP A 24 -31.57 -9.01 15.02
C ASP A 24 -31.88 -8.45 16.41
N VAL A 25 -30.90 -7.80 17.05
CA VAL A 25 -31.10 -7.12 18.33
C VAL A 25 -32.09 -5.94 18.19
N LEU A 26 -31.99 -5.15 17.12
CA LEU A 26 -32.91 -4.04 16.87
C LEU A 26 -34.35 -4.53 16.62
N VAL A 27 -34.52 -5.67 15.94
CA VAL A 27 -35.82 -6.32 15.74
C VAL A 27 -36.36 -6.86 17.06
N ALA A 28 -35.54 -7.59 17.82
CA ALA A 28 -35.94 -8.20 19.09
C ALA A 28 -36.34 -7.14 20.15
N THR A 29 -35.68 -6.00 20.16
CA THR A 29 -36.01 -4.86 21.05
C THR A 29 -37.16 -4.00 20.54
N GLY A 30 -37.60 -4.21 19.29
CA GLY A 30 -38.65 -3.42 18.65
C GLY A 30 -38.22 -2.01 18.22
N ILE A 31 -36.93 -1.66 18.34
CA ILE A 31 -36.40 -0.34 17.96
C ILE A 31 -36.62 -0.06 16.46
N VAL A 32 -36.59 -1.10 15.62
CA VAL A 32 -36.91 -1.05 14.18
C VAL A 32 -38.29 -0.42 13.90
N TYR A 33 -39.25 -0.54 14.81
CA TYR A 33 -40.60 -0.01 14.62
C TYR A 33 -40.76 1.45 15.06
N LEU A 34 -39.82 2.00 15.85
CA LEU A 34 -39.91 3.37 16.39
C LEU A 34 -39.98 4.44 15.30
N PRO A 35 -39.22 4.37 14.19
CA PRO A 35 -39.35 5.33 13.12
C PRO A 35 -40.74 5.40 12.49
N PHE A 36 -41.41 4.26 12.31
CA PHE A 36 -42.76 4.21 11.76
C PHE A 36 -43.75 4.90 12.69
N LEU A 37 -43.65 4.65 14.00
CA LEU A 37 -44.43 5.38 15.01
C LEU A 37 -44.13 6.89 14.97
N GLY A 38 -42.86 7.27 14.84
CA GLY A 38 -42.45 8.67 14.69
C GLY A 38 -43.09 9.35 13.48
N ILE A 39 -43.14 8.69 12.32
CA ILE A 39 -43.82 9.20 11.11
C ILE A 39 -45.30 9.42 11.39
N VAL A 40 -46.00 8.44 11.98
CA VAL A 40 -47.43 8.56 12.31
C VAL A 40 -47.68 9.74 13.27
N ILE A 41 -46.89 9.84 14.34
CA ILE A 41 -47.04 10.89 15.37
C ILE A 41 -46.82 12.28 14.77
N ASP A 42 -45.81 12.45 13.92
CA ASP A 42 -45.50 13.75 13.30
C ASP A 42 -46.66 14.23 12.42
N TYR A 43 -47.24 13.32 11.62
CA TYR A 43 -48.36 13.65 10.76
C TYR A 43 -49.69 13.79 11.49
N TRP A 44 -49.82 13.27 12.72
CA TRP A 44 -50.97 13.56 13.58
C TRP A 44 -50.81 14.90 14.32
N ARG A 45 -49.60 15.24 14.76
CA ARG A 45 -49.34 16.46 15.54
C ARG A 45 -49.34 17.73 14.68
N LYS A 46 -48.71 17.69 13.50
CA LYS A 46 -48.57 18.88 12.62
C LYS A 46 -49.92 19.52 12.23
N PRO A 47 -50.95 18.77 11.79
CA PRO A 47 -52.26 19.34 11.46
C PRO A 47 -53.00 19.90 12.68
N ALA A 48 -52.78 19.32 13.86
CA ALA A 48 -53.41 19.76 15.11
C ALA A 48 -52.83 21.10 15.61
N SER A 49 -51.55 21.40 15.32
CA SER A 49 -50.89 22.64 15.73
C SER A 49 -51.04 23.81 14.73
N GLU A 50 -51.30 23.53 13.45
CA GLU A 50 -51.25 24.54 12.37
C GLU A 50 -52.63 25.04 11.87
N ALA A 51 -53.74 24.70 12.52
CA ALA A 51 -55.06 25.16 12.08
C ALA A 51 -55.26 26.67 12.36
N PRO A 52 -55.34 27.50 11.28
CA PRO A 52 -56.65 28.00 10.90
C PRO A 52 -56.91 27.88 9.39
N HIS A 53 -57.98 27.13 9.07
CA HIS A 53 -58.82 27.23 7.86
C HIS A 53 -58.16 26.84 6.51
N ASN A 54 -58.49 25.63 6.03
CA ASN A 54 -58.36 25.12 4.65
C ASN A 54 -57.13 24.27 4.27
N VAL A 55 -56.53 23.52 5.19
CA VAL A 55 -55.68 22.39 4.79
C VAL A 55 -56.54 21.13 4.68
N SER A 56 -56.76 20.68 3.46
CA SER A 56 -57.48 19.42 3.16
C SER A 56 -56.82 18.26 3.91
N SER A 57 -57.56 17.61 4.80
CA SER A 57 -57.16 16.38 5.52
C SER A 57 -56.68 15.26 4.57
N GLY A 58 -57.13 15.28 3.31
CA GLY A 58 -56.67 14.36 2.29
C GLY A 58 -55.21 14.58 1.85
N VAL A 59 -54.70 15.81 1.92
CA VAL A 59 -53.31 16.11 1.50
C VAL A 59 -52.30 15.65 2.56
N SER A 60 -52.62 15.79 3.85
CA SER A 60 -51.76 15.26 4.93
C SER A 60 -51.76 13.74 4.96
N LEU A 61 -52.92 13.10 4.74
CA LEU A 61 -53.03 11.64 4.70
C LEU A 61 -52.20 11.02 3.56
N ARG A 62 -52.26 11.61 2.36
CA ARG A 62 -51.51 11.11 1.20
C ARG A 62 -49.99 11.31 1.34
N LYS A 63 -49.55 12.37 2.03
CA LYS A 63 -48.13 12.57 2.35
C LYS A 63 -47.62 11.56 3.38
N MET A 64 -48.41 11.31 4.42
CA MET A 64 -48.12 10.26 5.41
C MET A 64 -48.01 8.89 4.74
N GLU A 65 -48.96 8.55 3.85
CA GLU A 65 -48.93 7.29 3.09
C GLU A 65 -47.63 7.16 2.28
N HIS A 66 -47.22 8.22 1.59
CA HIS A 66 -45.99 8.19 0.80
C HIS A 66 -44.72 8.03 1.64
N GLU A 67 -44.58 8.75 2.75
CA GLU A 67 -43.43 8.59 3.66
C GLU A 67 -43.41 7.19 4.30
N LEU A 68 -44.57 6.65 4.67
CA LEU A 68 -44.68 5.30 5.23
C LEU A 68 -44.29 4.23 4.18
N LEU A 69 -44.75 4.38 2.93
CA LEU A 69 -44.39 3.49 1.82
C LEU A 69 -42.90 3.55 1.51
N LEU A 70 -42.30 4.74 1.47
CA LEU A 70 -40.86 4.89 1.27
C LEU A 70 -40.06 4.24 2.40
N ALA A 71 -40.46 4.46 3.66
CA ALA A 71 -39.83 3.81 4.81
C ALA A 71 -39.94 2.29 4.75
N LEU A 72 -41.09 1.75 4.33
CA LEU A 72 -41.29 0.31 4.13
C LEU A 72 -40.36 -0.26 3.05
N VAL A 73 -40.25 0.43 1.91
CA VAL A 73 -39.34 0.03 0.82
C VAL A 73 -37.89 0.03 1.31
N VAL A 74 -37.46 1.07 2.04
CA VAL A 74 -36.09 1.16 2.56
C VAL A 74 -35.80 0.04 3.57
N VAL A 75 -36.75 -0.31 4.45
CA VAL A 75 -36.59 -1.46 5.35
C VAL A 75 -36.43 -2.76 4.59
N ILE A 76 -37.29 -3.02 3.60
CA ILE A 76 -37.26 -4.28 2.83
C ILE A 76 -35.98 -4.42 2.02
N PHE A 77 -35.53 -3.34 1.37
CA PHE A 77 -34.38 -3.40 0.45
C PHE A 77 -33.02 -3.16 1.14
N ALA A 78 -32.96 -2.29 2.16
CA ALA A 78 -31.71 -1.83 2.76
C ALA A 78 -31.60 -2.07 4.27
N GLY A 79 -32.68 -2.47 4.95
CA GLY A 79 -32.68 -2.78 6.38
C GLY A 79 -32.60 -4.27 6.66
N GLN A 80 -33.53 -5.05 6.12
CA GLN A 80 -33.63 -6.46 6.46
C GLN A 80 -32.59 -7.28 5.68
N PRO A 81 -31.73 -8.07 6.36
CA PRO A 81 -30.95 -9.10 5.69
C PRO A 81 -31.91 -10.18 5.20
N VAL A 82 -31.82 -10.53 3.92
CA VAL A 82 -32.72 -11.50 3.30
C VAL A 82 -31.89 -12.68 2.78
N GLY A 83 -32.30 -13.91 3.10
CA GLY A 83 -31.68 -15.13 2.58
C GLY A 83 -31.77 -15.34 1.04
N LEU A 84 -32.27 -14.33 0.31
CA LEU A 84 -32.26 -14.28 -1.16
C LEU A 84 -30.92 -13.78 -1.71
N THR A 85 -30.14 -13.09 -0.88
CA THR A 85 -28.81 -12.56 -1.22
C THR A 85 -27.76 -13.10 -0.24
N PRO A 86 -27.54 -14.44 -0.22
CA PRO A 86 -26.51 -15.03 0.61
C PRO A 86 -25.14 -14.59 0.10
N PHE A 87 -24.39 -13.93 0.96
CA PHE A 87 -23.02 -13.54 0.73
C PHE A 87 -22.14 -14.72 1.15
N ILE A 88 -21.61 -15.46 0.16
CA ILE A 88 -20.87 -16.70 0.38
C ILE A 88 -19.38 -16.42 0.31
N ALA A 89 -18.61 -16.92 1.28
CA ALA A 89 -17.17 -16.73 1.39
C ALA A 89 -16.38 -17.16 0.13
N THR A 90 -16.82 -18.19 -0.58
CA THR A 90 -16.20 -18.68 -1.82
C THR A 90 -16.46 -17.82 -3.05
N THR A 91 -17.41 -16.89 -2.98
CA THR A 91 -17.69 -15.95 -4.09
C THR A 91 -16.84 -14.69 -4.02
N LEU A 92 -16.12 -14.49 -2.91
CA LEU A 92 -15.17 -13.40 -2.73
C LEU A 92 -13.80 -13.85 -3.19
N SER A 93 -13.25 -13.08 -4.13
CA SER A 93 -11.98 -13.39 -4.77
C SER A 93 -11.06 -12.18 -4.74
N TYR A 94 -9.79 -12.40 -4.45
CA TYR A 94 -8.75 -11.40 -4.60
C TYR A 94 -7.71 -11.89 -5.60
N THR A 95 -7.47 -11.12 -6.65
CA THR A 95 -6.33 -11.32 -7.54
C THR A 95 -5.25 -10.33 -7.13
N PRO A 96 -4.15 -10.79 -6.50
CA PRO A 96 -3.04 -9.88 -6.23
C PRO A 96 -2.47 -9.36 -7.54
N PRO A 97 -1.89 -8.15 -7.56
CA PRO A 97 -1.30 -7.60 -8.77
C PRO A 97 -0.18 -8.52 -9.28
N PRO A 98 -0.04 -8.66 -10.61
CA PRO A 98 1.00 -9.49 -11.20
C PRO A 98 2.39 -8.98 -10.79
N THR A 99 3.29 -9.93 -10.55
CA THR A 99 4.67 -9.67 -10.15
C THR A 99 5.61 -10.40 -11.08
N VAL A 100 6.89 -10.02 -11.19
CA VAL A 100 7.84 -10.75 -12.06
C VAL A 100 7.95 -12.23 -11.71
N ASN A 101 7.90 -12.53 -10.42
CA ASN A 101 8.06 -13.89 -9.91
C ASN A 101 6.78 -14.71 -10.07
N ASN A 102 5.65 -14.03 -10.25
CA ASN A 102 4.35 -14.63 -10.52
C ASN A 102 3.55 -13.73 -11.48
N PRO A 103 3.81 -13.82 -12.80
CA PRO A 103 3.18 -12.95 -13.80
C PRO A 103 1.67 -13.14 -13.90
N ASN A 104 1.19 -14.33 -13.51
CA ASN A 104 -0.22 -14.71 -13.47
C ASN A 104 -0.53 -15.26 -12.08
N PRO A 105 -0.63 -14.40 -11.06
CA PRO A 105 -0.88 -14.89 -9.73
C PRO A 105 -2.26 -15.54 -9.65
N PRO A 106 -2.40 -16.65 -8.91
CA PRO A 106 -3.68 -17.31 -8.77
C PRO A 106 -4.64 -16.38 -8.03
N THR A 107 -5.88 -16.35 -8.49
CA THR A 107 -6.98 -15.78 -7.72
C THR A 107 -7.09 -16.55 -6.41
N VAL A 108 -7.06 -15.83 -5.29
CA VAL A 108 -7.25 -16.40 -3.97
C VAL A 108 -8.65 -16.12 -3.46
N ASP A 109 -9.21 -17.10 -2.77
CA ASP A 109 -10.54 -17.00 -2.16
C ASP A 109 -10.43 -17.25 -0.65
N PHE A 110 -11.54 -17.10 0.07
CA PHE A 110 -11.58 -17.22 1.53
C PHE A 110 -11.00 -18.55 2.07
N SER A 111 -11.25 -19.67 1.39
CA SER A 111 -10.82 -21.01 1.79
C SER A 111 -9.35 -21.32 1.46
N ASN A 112 -8.72 -20.56 0.56
CA ASN A 112 -7.34 -20.76 0.14
C ASN A 112 -6.63 -19.42 -0.07
N SER A 113 -6.61 -18.59 0.98
CA SER A 113 -6.04 -17.24 0.90
C SER A 113 -4.50 -17.20 0.92
N GLN A 114 -3.85 -18.34 1.20
CA GLN A 114 -2.39 -18.47 1.39
C GLN A 114 -1.79 -17.43 2.37
N SER A 115 -2.63 -16.87 3.24
CA SER A 115 -2.28 -15.79 4.16
C SER A 115 -2.52 -16.21 5.61
N THR A 116 -1.78 -15.61 6.54
CA THR A 116 -1.96 -15.85 7.99
C THR A 116 -3.33 -15.38 8.51
N PHE A 117 -3.99 -14.48 7.78
CA PHE A 117 -5.34 -14.00 8.10
C PHE A 117 -6.36 -15.14 8.11
N GLY A 118 -6.30 -16.05 7.12
CA GLY A 118 -7.21 -17.19 7.02
C GLY A 118 -6.90 -18.35 7.95
N THR A 119 -5.65 -18.47 8.42
CA THR A 119 -5.22 -19.63 9.24
C THR A 119 -5.16 -19.33 10.73
N THR A 120 -5.01 -18.07 11.14
CA THR A 120 -4.79 -17.72 12.56
C THR A 120 -5.64 -16.55 13.08
N GLY A 121 -5.94 -15.53 12.27
CA GLY A 121 -6.56 -14.28 12.75
C GLY A 121 -8.09 -14.20 12.58
N PHE A 122 -8.65 -14.89 11.60
CA PHE A 122 -10.05 -14.78 11.19
C PHE A 122 -10.72 -16.14 10.91
N GLY A 123 -10.23 -17.22 11.54
CA GLY A 123 -10.69 -18.60 11.29
C GLY A 123 -12.14 -18.89 11.69
N ASP A 124 -12.75 -18.06 12.55
CA ASP A 124 -14.13 -18.22 13.02
C ASP A 124 -15.17 -17.47 12.15
N ALA A 125 -14.77 -16.92 11.00
CA ALA A 125 -15.74 -16.26 10.11
C ALA A 125 -16.73 -17.29 9.55
N VAL A 126 -18.00 -16.89 9.49
CA VAL A 126 -19.10 -17.74 8.99
C VAL A 126 -18.98 -17.90 7.47
N ASP A 127 -19.25 -19.10 6.96
CA ASP A 127 -19.17 -19.42 5.52
C ASP A 127 -20.20 -18.66 4.66
N THR A 128 -21.30 -18.24 5.27
CA THR A 128 -22.42 -17.55 4.62
C THR A 128 -23.03 -16.48 5.52
N VAL A 129 -23.26 -15.29 4.99
CA VAL A 129 -23.91 -14.18 5.69
C VAL A 129 -24.97 -13.55 4.79
N ASP A 130 -26.16 -13.25 5.30
CA ASP A 130 -27.20 -12.58 4.53
C ASP A 130 -27.02 -11.06 4.53
N VAL A 131 -27.04 -10.47 3.34
CA VAL A 131 -26.85 -9.03 3.12
C VAL A 131 -28.11 -8.44 2.51
N PRO A 132 -28.58 -7.23 2.92
CA PRO A 132 -29.73 -6.61 2.27
C PRO A 132 -29.47 -6.32 0.78
N ILE A 133 -30.53 -6.43 -0.03
CA ILE A 133 -30.48 -6.39 -1.49
C ILE A 133 -29.80 -5.11 -2.01
N TRP A 134 -30.14 -3.95 -1.42
CA TRP A 134 -29.58 -2.66 -1.81
C TRP A 134 -28.06 -2.62 -1.60
N TRP A 135 -27.59 -3.03 -0.42
CA TRP A 135 -26.16 -2.97 -0.10
C TRP A 135 -25.36 -3.99 -0.90
N TYR A 136 -25.93 -5.17 -1.16
CA TYR A 136 -25.34 -6.14 -2.05
C TYR A 136 -25.13 -5.55 -3.45
N ALA A 137 -26.15 -4.90 -4.01
CA ALA A 137 -26.05 -4.24 -5.32
C ALA A 137 -24.98 -3.12 -5.33
N VAL A 138 -24.91 -2.31 -4.27
CA VAL A 138 -23.90 -1.25 -4.14
C VAL A 138 -22.49 -1.82 -4.11
N ILE A 139 -22.24 -2.89 -3.34
CA ILE A 139 -20.92 -3.53 -3.29
C ILE A 139 -20.58 -4.17 -4.64
N ALA A 140 -21.55 -4.84 -5.28
CA ALA A 140 -21.40 -5.47 -6.59
C ALA A 140 -20.98 -4.44 -7.63
N PHE A 141 -21.72 -3.34 -7.70
CA PHE A 141 -21.46 -2.25 -8.61
C PHE A 141 -20.11 -1.60 -8.34
N SER A 142 -19.80 -1.29 -7.08
CA SER A 142 -18.53 -0.64 -6.71
C SER A 142 -17.32 -1.50 -7.08
N SER A 143 -17.36 -2.80 -6.77
CA SER A 143 -16.28 -3.73 -7.12
C SER A 143 -16.09 -3.89 -8.63
N GLY A 144 -17.19 -4.08 -9.37
CA GLY A 144 -17.15 -4.20 -10.83
C GLY A 144 -16.66 -2.91 -11.52
N PHE A 145 -17.12 -1.75 -11.06
CA PHE A 145 -16.68 -0.46 -11.58
C PHE A 145 -15.18 -0.24 -11.35
N ASN A 146 -14.70 -0.46 -10.13
CA ASN A 146 -13.29 -0.31 -9.80
C ASN A 146 -12.40 -1.21 -10.66
N HIS A 147 -12.79 -2.48 -10.79
CA HIS A 147 -12.05 -3.44 -11.59
C HIS A 147 -11.95 -3.01 -13.06
N ALA A 148 -13.08 -2.59 -13.65
CA ALA A 148 -13.11 -2.11 -15.03
C ALA A 148 -12.23 -0.86 -15.23
N VAL A 149 -12.18 0.05 -14.26
CA VAL A 149 -11.31 1.24 -14.35
C VAL A 149 -9.83 0.84 -14.27
N VAL A 150 -9.47 -0.07 -13.36
CA VAL A 150 -8.08 -0.54 -13.21
C VAL A 150 -7.60 -1.30 -14.45
N GLU A 151 -8.45 -2.16 -15.03
CA GLU A 151 -8.15 -2.84 -16.30
C GLU A 151 -7.99 -1.88 -17.48
N GLY A 152 -8.69 -0.75 -17.46
CA GLY A 152 -8.55 0.31 -18.47
C GLY A 152 -7.26 1.13 -18.35
N LEU A 153 -6.57 1.08 -17.22
CA LEU A 153 -5.32 1.81 -17.01
C LEU A 153 -4.10 0.99 -17.49
N PRO A 154 -3.04 1.63 -17.99
CA PRO A 154 -1.84 0.92 -18.40
C PRO A 154 -1.18 0.23 -17.20
N ARG A 155 -0.46 -0.87 -17.46
CA ARG A 155 0.27 -1.58 -16.40
C ARG A 155 1.37 -0.70 -15.82
N ALA A 156 1.39 -0.62 -14.50
CA ALA A 156 2.44 0.05 -13.74
C ALA A 156 3.76 -0.76 -13.83
N SER A 157 4.92 -0.10 -13.91
CA SER A 157 6.25 -0.74 -13.91
C SER A 157 6.62 -1.35 -12.55
N GLU A 158 7.62 -2.22 -12.50
CA GLU A 158 7.89 -3.10 -11.34
C GLU A 158 8.82 -2.48 -10.27
N ILE A 159 9.06 -1.18 -10.34
CA ILE A 159 10.07 -0.47 -9.54
C ILE A 159 9.80 -0.56 -8.02
N ARG A 160 8.53 -0.61 -7.64
CA ARG A 160 8.16 -0.75 -6.21
C ARG A 160 8.42 -2.15 -5.69
N GLN A 161 8.14 -3.16 -6.51
CA GLN A 161 8.45 -4.54 -6.18
C GLN A 161 9.97 -4.73 -6.05
N PHE A 162 10.76 -4.11 -6.94
CA PHE A 162 12.22 -4.07 -6.82
C PHE A 162 12.65 -3.54 -5.44
N SER A 163 12.10 -2.40 -5.01
CA SER A 163 12.42 -1.77 -3.72
C SER A 163 12.04 -2.64 -2.51
N GLN A 164 10.95 -3.42 -2.61
CA GLN A 164 10.54 -4.35 -1.55
C GLN A 164 11.47 -5.57 -1.50
N LEU A 165 11.72 -6.20 -2.65
CA LEU A 165 12.61 -7.36 -2.73
C LEU A 165 14.07 -6.99 -2.38
N SER A 166 14.54 -5.81 -2.77
CA SER A 166 15.90 -5.36 -2.43
C SER A 166 16.10 -5.24 -0.91
N ARG A 167 15.06 -4.86 -0.16
CA ARG A 167 15.10 -4.79 1.31
C ARG A 167 15.09 -6.16 1.98
N LEU A 168 14.48 -7.15 1.33
CA LEU A 168 14.46 -8.53 1.81
C LEU A 168 15.76 -9.27 1.47
N ALA A 169 16.42 -8.89 0.38
CA ALA A 169 17.68 -9.46 -0.06
C ALA A 169 18.80 -9.19 0.97
N THR A 170 19.07 -10.16 1.84
CA THR A 170 20.03 -10.05 2.94
C THR A 170 20.80 -11.35 3.12
N ILE A 171 21.96 -11.28 3.79
CA ILE A 171 22.72 -12.49 4.13
C ILE A 171 22.15 -13.11 5.41
N GLU A 172 21.43 -14.22 5.28
CA GLU A 172 20.89 -14.98 6.41
C GLU A 172 21.95 -15.87 7.07
N ASP A 173 22.85 -16.50 6.29
CA ASP A 173 23.86 -17.42 6.81
C ASP A 173 24.95 -16.67 7.62
N PRO A 174 25.10 -16.96 8.93
CA PRO A 174 26.13 -16.33 9.76
C PRO A 174 27.56 -16.63 9.28
N ARG A 175 27.81 -17.77 8.64
CA ARG A 175 29.15 -18.15 8.14
C ARG A 175 29.55 -17.28 6.96
N LEU A 176 28.61 -17.04 6.04
CA LEU A 176 28.83 -16.14 4.90
C LEU A 176 29.04 -14.69 5.38
N ARG A 177 28.33 -14.25 6.42
CA ARG A 177 28.57 -12.92 7.01
C ARG A 177 29.97 -12.77 7.59
N GLN A 178 30.47 -13.82 8.25
CA GLN A 178 31.85 -13.84 8.74
C GLN A 178 32.85 -13.80 7.58
N GLU A 179 32.64 -14.60 6.53
CA GLU A 179 33.50 -14.60 5.34
C GLU A 179 33.58 -13.22 4.66
N VAL A 180 32.46 -12.51 4.55
CA VAL A 180 32.41 -11.12 4.06
C VAL A 180 33.23 -10.18 4.95
N SER A 181 33.12 -10.30 6.27
CA SER A 181 33.88 -9.48 7.22
C SER A 181 35.38 -9.75 7.15
N GLU A 182 35.77 -11.02 7.01
CA GLU A 182 37.16 -11.43 6.80
C GLU A 182 37.71 -10.88 5.49
N PHE A 183 36.95 -10.96 4.40
CA PHE A 183 37.34 -10.37 3.11
C PHE A 183 37.48 -8.85 3.22
N TYR A 184 36.56 -8.17 3.91
CA TYR A 184 36.61 -6.72 4.11
C TYR A 184 37.91 -6.30 4.80
N SER A 185 38.27 -6.99 5.89
CA SER A 185 39.46 -6.65 6.69
C SER A 185 40.78 -7.08 6.05
N ALA A 186 40.80 -8.22 5.35
CA ALA A 186 42.02 -8.78 4.74
C ALA A 186 42.34 -8.17 3.37
N CYS A 187 41.33 -7.87 2.57
CA CYS A 187 41.49 -7.45 1.18
C CYS A 187 41.13 -5.97 0.98
N TYR A 188 39.90 -5.59 1.31
CA TYR A 188 39.39 -4.25 0.97
C TYR A 188 40.06 -3.13 1.75
N VAL A 189 40.20 -3.25 3.08
CA VAL A 189 40.82 -2.20 3.91
C VAL A 189 42.26 -1.92 3.48
N PRO A 190 43.16 -2.92 3.34
CA PRO A 190 44.52 -2.65 2.87
C PRO A 190 44.58 -2.10 1.43
N ALA A 191 43.74 -2.61 0.52
CA ALA A 191 43.70 -2.12 -0.87
C ALA A 191 43.29 -0.65 -0.92
N ARG A 192 42.24 -0.26 -0.20
CA ARG A 192 41.77 1.13 -0.15
C ARG A 192 42.77 2.05 0.52
N SER A 193 43.38 1.62 1.63
CA SER A 193 44.44 2.40 2.28
C SER A 193 45.63 2.64 1.35
N LYS A 194 46.05 1.62 0.60
CA LYS A 194 47.12 1.74 -0.40
C LYS A 194 46.73 2.69 -1.53
N PHE A 195 45.52 2.57 -2.07
CA PHE A 195 45.02 3.44 -3.14
C PHE A 195 44.94 4.91 -2.73
N LEU A 196 44.47 5.18 -1.51
CA LEU A 196 44.41 6.54 -0.97
C LEU A 196 45.80 7.13 -0.67
N ALA A 197 46.79 6.28 -0.36
CA ALA A 197 48.16 6.71 -0.13
C ALA A 197 48.93 6.96 -1.44
N GLU A 198 48.76 6.11 -2.44
CA GLU A 198 49.46 6.20 -3.72
C GLU A 198 48.84 7.24 -4.67
N GLN A 199 47.53 7.51 -4.55
CA GLN A 199 46.74 8.35 -5.45
C GLN A 199 47.12 8.19 -6.93
N PRO A 200 47.07 6.97 -7.49
CA PRO A 200 47.60 6.70 -8.81
C PRO A 200 46.76 7.36 -9.91
N SER A 201 47.31 8.35 -10.61
CA SER A 201 46.68 8.99 -11.78
C SER A 201 47.05 8.29 -13.08
N SER A 202 46.72 6.99 -13.20
CA SER A 202 46.99 6.22 -14.42
C SER A 202 45.78 6.20 -15.35
N ALA A 203 46.01 6.21 -16.67
CA ALA A 203 44.94 6.15 -17.67
C ALA A 203 44.06 4.88 -17.54
N ALA A 204 44.60 3.80 -16.97
CA ALA A 204 43.85 2.58 -16.68
C ALA A 204 42.83 2.79 -15.54
N VAL A 205 43.23 3.47 -14.46
CA VAL A 205 42.34 3.87 -13.36
C VAL A 205 41.23 4.77 -13.88
N ASP A 206 41.58 5.79 -14.66
CA ASP A 206 40.60 6.74 -15.20
C ASP A 206 39.58 6.07 -16.12
N ASN A 207 40.00 5.10 -16.92
CA ASN A 207 39.11 4.34 -17.79
C ASN A 207 38.13 3.46 -16.98
N LEU A 208 38.61 2.81 -15.91
CA LEU A 208 37.77 2.03 -15.01
C LEU A 208 36.76 2.91 -14.27
N LEU A 209 37.20 4.04 -13.72
CA LEU A 209 36.31 4.98 -13.02
C LEU A 209 35.27 5.62 -13.96
N ARG A 210 35.63 5.91 -15.22
CA ARG A 210 34.65 6.37 -16.22
C ARG A 210 33.64 5.28 -16.59
N ARG A 211 34.05 4.02 -16.62
CA ARG A 211 33.18 2.89 -16.98
C ARG A 211 32.26 2.48 -15.83
N PHE A 212 32.77 2.38 -14.61
CA PHE A 212 32.07 1.80 -13.46
C PHE A 212 31.56 2.83 -12.46
N GLY A 213 32.01 4.08 -12.55
CA GLY A 213 31.63 5.18 -11.68
C GLY A 213 32.78 5.60 -10.77
N HIS A 214 32.78 6.87 -10.36
CA HIS A 214 33.82 7.41 -9.48
C HIS A 214 33.77 6.82 -8.06
N ALA A 215 32.61 6.29 -7.64
CA ALA A 215 32.41 5.61 -6.36
C ALA A 215 32.74 4.10 -6.40
N ASP A 216 33.34 3.57 -7.48
CA ASP A 216 33.72 2.16 -7.56
C ASP A 216 34.74 1.76 -6.48
N THR A 217 35.58 2.67 -6.02
CA THR A 217 36.57 2.43 -4.96
C THR A 217 35.97 2.31 -3.55
N ASP A 218 34.71 2.71 -3.37
CA ASP A 218 34.02 2.73 -2.08
C ASP A 218 33.29 1.40 -1.76
N TRP A 219 33.49 0.35 -2.55
CA TRP A 219 32.91 -0.96 -2.29
C TRP A 219 33.89 -2.13 -2.47
N ILE A 220 33.58 -3.26 -1.84
CA ILE A 220 34.53 -4.38 -1.69
C ILE A 220 34.90 -5.11 -2.99
N GLY A 221 34.04 -5.10 -4.01
CA GLY A 221 34.31 -5.75 -5.28
C GLY A 221 34.78 -4.81 -6.39
N SER A 222 35.31 -3.63 -6.02
CA SER A 222 35.82 -2.62 -6.95
C SER A 222 36.60 -3.23 -8.12
N HIS A 223 36.27 -2.79 -9.33
CA HIS A 223 37.01 -3.17 -10.54
C HIS A 223 38.41 -2.58 -10.54
N VAL A 224 38.59 -1.38 -9.95
CA VAL A 224 39.91 -0.77 -9.75
C VAL A 224 40.84 -1.70 -8.95
N TYR A 225 40.36 -2.28 -7.85
CA TYR A 225 41.19 -3.17 -7.03
C TYR A 225 41.40 -4.56 -7.62
N ARG A 226 40.50 -5.02 -8.49
CA ARG A 226 40.57 -6.33 -9.16
C ARG A 226 41.48 -6.32 -10.39
N ASP A 227 41.42 -5.26 -11.19
CA ASP A 227 42.03 -5.22 -12.52
C ASP A 227 43.41 -4.55 -12.51
N ILE A 228 43.70 -3.70 -11.51
CA ILE A 228 44.99 -3.02 -11.40
C ILE A 228 45.98 -3.88 -10.60
N PRO A 229 47.19 -4.11 -11.12
CA PRO A 229 48.19 -4.90 -10.43
C PRO A 229 48.69 -4.19 -9.15
N GLY A 230 49.01 -4.99 -8.14
CA GLY A 230 49.45 -4.51 -6.82
C GLY A 230 48.32 -4.30 -5.80
N TYR A 231 47.08 -4.67 -6.14
CA TYR A 231 45.92 -4.67 -5.23
C TYR A 231 45.45 -6.10 -4.98
N TYR A 232 44.29 -6.53 -5.49
CA TYR A 232 43.72 -7.85 -5.16
C TYR A 232 44.46 -9.04 -5.79
N ASP A 233 45.32 -8.80 -6.77
CA ASP A 233 46.25 -9.76 -7.33
C ASP A 233 47.38 -10.13 -6.34
N SER A 234 47.81 -9.19 -5.51
CA SER A 234 48.93 -9.33 -4.57
C SER A 234 48.49 -9.54 -3.13
N LEU A 235 47.35 -8.96 -2.74
CA LEU A 235 46.74 -9.14 -1.43
C LEU A 235 46.10 -10.52 -1.31
N ARG A 236 46.14 -11.08 -0.10
CA ARG A 236 45.70 -12.44 0.19
C ARG A 236 44.97 -12.54 1.52
N ALA A 237 44.20 -13.61 1.69
CA ALA A 237 43.52 -13.91 2.94
C ALA A 237 44.52 -14.04 4.11
N ARG A 238 44.19 -13.44 5.27
CA ARG A 238 45.01 -13.55 6.49
C ARG A 238 44.85 -14.90 7.18
N THR A 239 43.69 -15.51 7.04
CA THR A 239 43.28 -16.79 7.64
C THR A 239 42.95 -17.79 6.54
N PRO A 240 43.12 -19.11 6.78
CA PRO A 240 42.62 -20.14 5.87
C PRO A 240 41.12 -19.99 5.61
N VAL A 241 40.72 -19.95 4.34
CA VAL A 241 39.30 -19.79 3.95
C VAL A 241 38.72 -21.16 3.60
N SER A 242 37.57 -21.50 4.19
CA SER A 242 36.94 -22.81 3.97
C SER A 242 36.67 -23.11 2.49
N GLY A 243 37.09 -24.29 2.02
CA GLY A 243 36.84 -24.77 0.66
C GLY A 243 37.94 -24.42 -0.35
N TRP A 244 38.94 -23.63 0.06
CA TRP A 244 40.11 -23.35 -0.77
C TRP A 244 41.20 -24.37 -0.55
N ALA A 245 41.74 -24.95 -1.63
CA ALA A 245 42.86 -25.87 -1.54
C ALA A 245 44.15 -25.14 -1.12
N PHE A 246 44.97 -25.83 -0.31
CA PHE A 246 46.32 -25.41 0.02
C PHE A 246 47.22 -25.49 -1.21
N VAL A 247 47.99 -24.44 -1.48
CA VAL A 247 48.90 -24.36 -2.63
C VAL A 247 50.31 -24.04 -2.12
N PRO A 248 51.28 -24.98 -2.24
CA PRO A 248 52.63 -24.79 -1.67
C PRO A 248 53.40 -23.59 -2.22
N SER A 249 53.15 -23.17 -3.46
CA SER A 249 53.79 -22.00 -4.07
C SER A 249 53.23 -20.66 -3.58
N ARG A 250 52.05 -20.66 -2.96
CA ARG A 250 51.35 -19.47 -2.48
C ARG A 250 51.36 -19.38 -0.95
N ASP A 251 51.14 -20.52 -0.29
CA ASP A 251 50.93 -20.63 1.15
C ASP A 251 52.23 -21.05 1.85
N ILE A 252 53.28 -20.24 1.71
CA ILE A 252 54.65 -20.54 2.19
C ILE A 252 54.79 -20.51 3.71
N GLU A 253 53.76 -20.07 4.45
CA GLU A 253 53.80 -19.95 5.92
C GLU A 253 53.55 -21.26 6.66
N TYR A 254 53.10 -22.30 5.95
CA TYR A 254 52.78 -23.59 6.54
C TYR A 254 53.81 -24.63 6.13
N ASP A 255 54.05 -25.57 7.04
CA ASP A 255 54.88 -26.73 6.76
C ASP A 255 54.20 -27.63 5.72
N VAL A 256 54.91 -27.91 4.63
CA VAL A 256 54.46 -28.79 3.55
C VAL A 256 54.21 -30.21 4.04
N ALA A 257 54.83 -30.64 5.14
CA ALA A 257 54.61 -31.95 5.75
C ALA A 257 53.26 -32.05 6.48
N ASN A 258 52.69 -30.93 6.93
CA ASN A 258 51.41 -30.88 7.63
C ASN A 258 50.55 -29.71 7.10
N PRO A 259 50.00 -29.82 5.88
CA PRO A 259 49.27 -28.73 5.27
C PRO A 259 47.97 -28.45 6.05
N PRO A 260 47.59 -27.17 6.21
CA PRO A 260 46.30 -26.83 6.78
C PRO A 260 45.16 -27.38 5.90
N PRO A 261 43.98 -27.68 6.49
CA PRO A 261 42.84 -28.21 5.74
C PRO A 261 42.30 -27.24 4.68
N ASN A 262 42.65 -25.96 4.77
CA ASN A 262 42.24 -24.90 3.86
C ASN A 262 43.44 -23.99 3.51
N GLY A 263 43.45 -23.47 2.29
CA GLY A 263 44.46 -22.52 1.79
C GLY A 263 44.07 -21.05 1.95
N ARG A 264 44.99 -20.15 1.57
CA ARG A 264 44.79 -18.69 1.61
C ARG A 264 44.76 -18.10 0.19
N PRO A 265 43.58 -18.00 -0.46
CA PRO A 265 43.50 -17.46 -1.82
C PRO A 265 43.94 -16.00 -1.91
N TYR A 266 44.36 -15.59 -3.11
CA TYR A 266 44.47 -14.18 -3.46
C TYR A 266 43.09 -13.52 -3.46
N CYS A 267 43.02 -12.24 -3.12
CA CYS A 267 41.75 -11.51 -3.02
C CYS A 267 40.97 -11.52 -4.35
N ALA A 268 41.66 -11.46 -5.50
CA ALA A 268 41.04 -11.52 -6.82
C ALA A 268 40.39 -12.89 -7.08
N GLN A 269 41.05 -13.97 -6.67
CA GLN A 269 40.52 -15.33 -6.76
C GLN A 269 39.36 -15.54 -5.80
N TRP A 270 39.51 -15.07 -4.55
CA TRP A 270 38.49 -15.18 -3.52
C TRP A 270 37.20 -14.45 -3.93
N TRP A 271 37.31 -13.30 -4.59
CA TRP A 271 36.15 -12.57 -5.10
C TRP A 271 35.51 -13.22 -6.33
N GLY A 272 36.32 -13.52 -7.36
CA GLY A 272 35.84 -13.82 -8.72
C GLY A 272 35.55 -15.29 -9.04
N HIS A 273 35.84 -16.23 -8.15
CA HIS A 273 35.67 -17.66 -8.44
C HIS A 273 34.18 -18.05 -8.61
N ALA A 274 33.87 -18.88 -9.62
CA ALA A 274 32.49 -19.15 -10.04
C ALA A 274 31.59 -19.81 -8.98
N GLN A 275 32.13 -20.70 -8.15
CA GLN A 275 31.36 -21.45 -7.13
C GLN A 275 31.78 -21.10 -5.69
N LEU A 276 33.08 -21.13 -5.42
CA LEU A 276 33.66 -20.82 -4.10
C LEU A 276 33.83 -19.32 -3.85
N GLY A 277 33.64 -18.47 -4.86
CA GLY A 277 33.93 -17.04 -4.77
C GLY A 277 32.86 -16.29 -3.99
N LEU A 278 33.28 -15.23 -3.29
CA LEU A 278 32.42 -14.44 -2.44
C LEU A 278 31.28 -13.80 -3.24
N ARG A 279 31.54 -13.34 -4.47
CA ARG A 279 30.50 -12.75 -5.34
C ARG A 279 29.38 -13.75 -5.64
N ALA A 280 29.71 -14.99 -6.01
CA ALA A 280 28.73 -16.02 -6.32
C ALA A 280 27.89 -16.39 -5.08
N LYS A 281 28.53 -16.53 -3.92
CA LYS A 281 27.85 -16.77 -2.65
C LYS A 281 26.89 -15.64 -2.27
N LEU A 282 27.27 -14.38 -2.50
CA LEU A 282 26.41 -13.22 -2.25
C LEU A 282 25.18 -13.19 -3.16
N VAL A 283 25.34 -13.51 -4.44
CA VAL A 283 24.22 -13.59 -5.39
C VAL A 283 23.27 -14.73 -5.01
N ASN A 284 23.79 -15.91 -4.69
CA ASN A 284 22.97 -17.04 -4.22
C ASN A 284 22.25 -16.73 -2.90
N ALA A 285 22.88 -15.99 -1.99
CA ALA A 285 22.23 -15.53 -0.76
C ALA A 285 21.10 -14.52 -1.05
N ALA A 286 21.25 -13.68 -2.07
CA ALA A 286 20.19 -12.78 -2.54
C ALA A 286 18.95 -13.57 -2.99
N ASP A 287 19.13 -14.60 -3.81
CA ASP A 287 18.03 -15.41 -4.32
C ASP A 287 17.39 -16.30 -3.26
N THR A 288 18.16 -16.72 -2.25
CA THR A 288 17.63 -17.50 -1.12
C THR A 288 16.75 -16.64 -0.22
N SER A 289 17.18 -15.41 0.10
CA SER A 289 16.46 -14.49 1.00
C SER A 289 15.32 -13.74 0.31
N ALA A 290 15.49 -13.39 -0.97
CA ALA A 290 14.49 -12.73 -1.80
C ALA A 290 14.32 -13.51 -3.12
N PRO A 291 13.49 -14.59 -3.13
CA PRO A 291 13.26 -15.39 -4.31
C PRO A 291 12.82 -14.53 -5.48
N GLY A 292 13.54 -14.64 -6.60
CA GLY A 292 13.27 -13.91 -7.84
C GLY A 292 13.71 -12.44 -7.86
N PHE A 293 14.50 -12.01 -6.87
CA PHE A 293 15.19 -10.72 -6.94
C PHE A 293 16.17 -10.67 -8.12
N ALA A 294 16.99 -11.71 -8.34
CA ALA A 294 17.91 -11.72 -9.48
C ALA A 294 17.16 -11.72 -10.83
N THR A 295 16.08 -12.50 -10.96
CA THR A 295 15.25 -12.52 -12.20
C THR A 295 14.61 -11.18 -12.47
N LEU A 296 14.08 -10.52 -11.44
CA LEU A 296 13.53 -9.17 -11.55
C LEU A 296 14.63 -8.17 -11.93
N PHE A 297 15.83 -8.29 -11.35
CA PHE A 297 16.99 -7.50 -11.73
C PHE A 297 17.35 -7.69 -13.21
N TYR A 298 17.41 -8.93 -13.71
CA TYR A 298 17.72 -9.24 -15.11
C TYR A 298 16.69 -8.66 -16.08
N ASN A 299 15.40 -8.68 -15.73
CA ASN A 299 14.32 -8.15 -16.57
C ASN A 299 14.28 -6.62 -16.61
N LEU A 300 14.62 -5.95 -15.50
CA LEU A 300 14.71 -4.48 -15.45
C LEU A 300 16.01 -3.94 -16.08
N ALA A 301 17.05 -4.77 -16.19
CA ALA A 301 18.40 -4.38 -16.60
C ALA A 301 18.99 -5.19 -17.77
N PRO A 302 18.24 -5.51 -18.86
CA PRO A 302 18.71 -6.46 -19.87
C PRO A 302 19.92 -5.94 -20.67
N ALA A 303 20.12 -4.62 -20.71
CA ALA A 303 21.22 -3.95 -21.43
C ALA A 303 22.54 -3.89 -20.62
N LEU A 304 22.53 -4.27 -19.34
CA LEU A 304 23.75 -4.25 -18.51
C LEU A 304 24.60 -5.51 -18.76
N ALA A 305 25.92 -5.34 -18.81
CA ALA A 305 26.85 -6.47 -18.88
C ALA A 305 26.68 -7.37 -17.65
N THR A 306 26.74 -8.69 -17.86
CA THR A 306 26.46 -9.71 -16.83
C THR A 306 27.30 -9.52 -15.56
N GLU A 307 28.57 -9.09 -15.69
CA GLU A 307 29.40 -8.77 -14.53
C GLU A 307 28.83 -7.65 -13.66
N ARG A 308 28.38 -6.55 -14.29
CA ARG A 308 27.85 -5.38 -13.57
C ARG A 308 26.53 -5.72 -12.87
N GLN A 309 25.72 -6.60 -13.45
CA GLN A 309 24.48 -7.08 -12.83
C GLN A 309 24.78 -7.85 -11.54
N LEU A 310 25.73 -8.78 -11.58
CA LEU A 310 26.14 -9.56 -10.40
C LEU A 310 26.73 -8.67 -9.30
N ASP A 311 27.54 -7.68 -9.67
CA ASP A 311 28.16 -6.75 -8.72
C ASP A 311 27.12 -5.82 -8.07
N LEU A 312 26.09 -5.38 -8.82
CA LEU A 312 24.97 -4.61 -8.27
C LEU A 312 24.10 -5.43 -7.32
N ILE A 313 23.79 -6.69 -7.65
CA ILE A 313 23.06 -7.61 -6.77
C ILE A 313 23.87 -7.82 -5.48
N ALA A 314 25.16 -8.15 -5.58
CA ALA A 314 26.04 -8.32 -4.42
C ALA A 314 26.08 -7.05 -3.55
N ARG A 315 26.15 -5.87 -4.17
CA ARG A 315 26.12 -4.59 -3.47
C ARG A 315 24.80 -4.35 -2.73
N THR A 316 23.65 -4.67 -3.33
CA THR A 316 22.34 -4.54 -2.63
C THR A 316 22.26 -5.39 -1.38
N VAL A 317 22.65 -6.65 -1.48
CA VAL A 317 22.65 -7.59 -0.36
C VAL A 317 23.53 -7.09 0.78
N LEU A 318 24.73 -6.61 0.47
CA LEU A 318 25.66 -6.09 1.47
C LEU A 318 25.14 -4.83 2.18
N LEU A 319 24.40 -3.98 1.49
CA LEU A 319 23.85 -2.75 2.05
C LEU A 319 22.65 -2.99 2.97
N HIS A 320 21.84 -4.00 2.66
CA HIS A 320 20.68 -4.37 3.46
C HIS A 320 20.99 -5.38 4.57
N THR A 321 22.12 -6.08 4.49
CA THR A 321 22.56 -6.99 5.56
C THR A 321 22.90 -6.18 6.83
N PRO A 322 22.31 -6.52 7.99
CA PRO A 322 22.64 -5.84 9.24
C PRO A 322 24.13 -5.95 9.50
N ARG A 323 24.78 -4.84 9.79
CA ARG A 323 26.21 -4.85 10.05
C ARG A 323 26.47 -5.45 11.43
N ASN A 324 27.19 -6.58 11.51
CA ASN A 324 27.65 -7.17 12.78
C ASN A 324 29.04 -6.64 13.17
N TRP A 325 29.23 -5.32 13.16
CA TRP A 325 30.43 -4.75 13.81
C TRP A 325 30.24 -4.93 15.31
N THR A 326 30.97 -5.86 15.89
CA THR A 326 30.99 -6.11 17.32
C THR A 326 31.55 -4.89 18.06
N SER A 327 30.65 -4.04 18.53
CA SER A 327 30.79 -3.36 19.82
C SER A 327 29.42 -3.37 20.51
N ASN A 328 29.31 -4.16 21.58
CA ASN A 328 28.11 -4.27 22.41
C ASN A 328 27.71 -2.94 23.11
N ASP A 329 28.56 -1.92 23.06
CA ASP A 329 28.28 -0.60 23.65
C ASP A 329 27.59 0.38 22.68
N LEU A 330 27.51 0.09 21.38
CA LEU A 330 26.75 0.90 20.40
C LEU A 330 25.44 0.23 19.96
N SER A 331 25.30 -1.08 20.15
CA SER A 331 24.04 -1.81 19.91
C SER A 331 23.05 -1.71 21.08
N SER A 332 23.50 -1.30 22.27
CA SER A 332 22.66 -0.97 23.42
C SER A 332 22.12 0.46 23.39
N GLY A 333 22.85 1.40 22.76
CA GLY A 333 22.41 2.78 22.56
C GLY A 333 21.38 2.96 21.43
N ASN A 334 21.25 1.98 20.52
CA ASN A 334 20.35 2.03 19.37
C ASN A 334 19.21 1.00 19.40
N GLN A 335 19.08 0.24 20.50
CA GLN A 335 17.87 -0.52 20.82
C GLN A 335 16.91 0.32 21.68
N SER A 336 16.46 1.43 21.12
CA SER A 336 15.11 1.92 21.39
C SER A 336 14.36 1.68 20.08
N THR A 337 13.42 0.76 19.94
CA THR A 337 12.30 0.47 20.82
C THR A 337 11.68 -0.84 20.29
N SER A 338 12.09 -2.00 20.80
CA SER A 338 11.49 -3.28 20.43
C SER A 338 10.19 -3.48 21.21
N GLY A 339 9.12 -2.87 20.73
CA GLY A 339 7.77 -3.04 21.27
C GLY A 339 6.74 -2.35 20.39
N ILE A 340 5.55 -2.92 20.29
CA ILE A 340 4.39 -2.37 19.56
C ILE A 340 4.12 -0.91 19.96
N LEU A 341 4.37 -0.56 21.22
CA LEU A 341 4.30 0.83 21.72
C LEU A 341 5.29 1.78 21.04
N GLY A 342 6.49 1.34 20.67
CA GLY A 342 7.48 2.16 19.94
C GLY A 342 7.13 2.39 18.47
N GLN A 343 6.41 1.46 17.84
CA GLN A 343 5.88 1.66 16.49
C GLN A 343 4.70 2.65 16.48
N ILE A 344 3.86 2.61 17.52
CA ILE A 344 2.74 3.55 17.69
C ILE A 344 3.25 4.95 18.06
N GLU A 345 4.27 5.05 18.92
CA GLU A 345 4.88 6.33 19.29
C GLU A 345 5.63 6.96 18.11
N GLY A 346 6.26 6.15 17.24
CA GLY A 346 6.84 6.60 15.97
C GLY A 346 5.79 7.06 14.95
N PHE A 347 4.62 6.43 14.91
CA PHE A 347 3.50 6.81 14.05
C PHE A 347 2.83 8.12 14.52
N ALA A 348 2.61 8.25 15.83
CA ALA A 348 2.03 9.44 16.45
C ALA A 348 2.99 10.65 16.37
N LYS A 349 4.29 10.42 16.57
CA LYS A 349 5.32 11.46 16.38
C LYS A 349 5.47 11.82 14.90
N GLY A 350 5.40 10.85 13.97
CA GLY A 350 5.43 11.07 12.53
C GLY A 350 4.30 11.97 11.99
N LEU A 351 3.10 11.90 12.58
CA LEU A 351 1.97 12.78 12.26
C LEU A 351 2.14 14.22 12.77
N LEU A 352 2.88 14.43 13.86
CA LEU A 352 3.13 15.75 14.45
C LEU A 352 4.33 16.48 13.82
N TYR A 353 5.20 15.79 13.08
CA TYR A 353 6.37 16.39 12.40
C TYR A 353 6.11 16.89 10.96
N ILE A 354 4.86 16.86 10.48
CA ILE A 354 4.49 17.32 9.13
C ILE A 354 4.79 18.82 8.90
N VAL A 355 5.01 19.61 9.98
CA VAL A 355 5.29 21.05 9.88
C VAL A 355 6.78 21.41 10.07
N GLY A 356 7.67 20.49 10.44
CA GLY A 356 9.09 20.86 10.55
C GLY A 356 10.02 19.79 11.07
N ALA A 357 10.62 19.01 10.17
CA ALA A 357 11.99 18.52 10.28
C ALA A 357 12.35 17.67 9.05
N PHE A 358 13.01 18.29 8.06
CA PHE A 358 13.77 17.59 7.03
C PHE A 358 15.05 16.97 7.65
N SER A 359 14.93 15.90 8.45
CA SER A 359 16.11 15.19 8.93
C SER A 359 16.04 13.71 8.58
N THR A 360 16.82 13.38 7.53
CA THR A 360 17.16 12.06 6.98
C THR A 360 16.20 11.44 5.94
N ALA A 361 16.72 11.29 4.71
CA ALA A 361 16.06 10.61 3.59
C ALA A 361 15.75 9.13 3.87
N ALA A 362 16.48 8.50 4.79
CA ALA A 362 16.31 7.10 5.16
C ALA A 362 15.02 6.87 5.95
N VAL A 363 14.73 7.70 6.96
CA VAL A 363 13.50 7.59 7.77
C VAL A 363 12.27 7.90 6.93
N PHE A 364 12.37 8.90 6.05
CA PHE A 364 11.28 9.25 5.15
C PHE A 364 10.95 8.11 4.15
N SER A 365 11.94 7.46 3.56
CA SER A 365 11.70 6.31 2.66
C SER A 365 11.07 5.10 3.37
N VAL A 366 11.34 4.89 4.66
CA VAL A 366 10.69 3.85 5.46
C VAL A 366 9.22 4.21 5.73
N ILE A 367 8.91 5.48 6.01
CA ILE A 367 7.54 5.94 6.25
C ILE A 367 6.68 5.80 4.98
N VAL A 368 7.18 6.19 3.80
CA VAL A 368 6.43 6.07 2.53
C VAL A 368 6.18 4.62 2.13
N THR A 369 7.12 3.71 2.44
CA THR A 369 6.92 2.27 2.20
C THR A 369 5.92 1.66 3.17
N GLY A 370 5.86 2.14 4.41
CA GLY A 370 4.79 1.79 5.34
C GLY A 370 3.41 2.24 4.85
N ILE A 371 3.27 3.48 4.36
CA ILE A 371 1.97 4.03 3.94
C ILE A 371 1.33 3.19 2.81
N ILE A 372 2.11 2.84 1.77
CA ILE A 372 1.56 2.06 0.65
C ILE A 372 1.15 0.64 1.09
N ALA A 373 1.91 0.03 2.01
CA ALA A 373 1.58 -1.30 2.51
C ALA A 373 0.34 -1.32 3.42
N VAL A 374 0.10 -0.24 4.15
CA VAL A 374 -0.98 -0.15 5.15
C VAL A 374 -2.26 0.45 4.57
N ALA A 375 -2.18 1.22 3.48
CA ALA A 375 -3.34 1.83 2.81
C ALA A 375 -4.51 0.83 2.55
N PRO A 376 -4.32 -0.30 1.86
CA PRO A 376 -5.40 -1.28 1.66
C PRO A 376 -5.90 -1.92 2.96
N MET A 377 -5.05 -2.01 3.99
CA MET A 377 -5.47 -2.51 5.31
C MET A 377 -6.40 -1.52 6.02
N ILE A 378 -6.08 -0.22 5.97
CA ILE A 378 -6.91 0.84 6.54
C ILE A 378 -8.27 0.87 5.83
N GLN A 379 -8.29 0.77 4.50
CA GLN A 379 -9.54 0.69 3.75
C GLN A 379 -10.41 -0.48 4.19
N ALA A 380 -9.83 -1.68 4.31
CA ALA A 380 -10.56 -2.87 4.73
C ALA A 380 -11.18 -2.72 6.14
N MET A 381 -10.48 -2.03 7.06
CA MET A 381 -10.98 -1.75 8.41
C MET A 381 -12.03 -0.64 8.45
N ILE A 382 -11.92 0.39 7.60
CA ILE A 382 -12.94 1.42 7.46
C ILE A 382 -14.23 0.81 6.89
N LEU A 383 -14.14 -0.03 5.86
CA LEU A 383 -15.28 -0.72 5.28
C LEU A 383 -15.96 -1.66 6.29
N LEU A 384 -15.19 -2.40 7.09
CA LEU A 384 -15.71 -3.18 8.21
C LEU A 384 -16.53 -2.30 9.17
N GLY A 385 -16.00 -1.13 9.56
CA GLY A 385 -16.69 -0.17 10.42
C GLY A 385 -17.96 0.39 9.78
N ILE A 386 -17.94 0.69 8.48
CA ILE A 386 -19.13 1.15 7.75
C ILE A 386 -20.19 0.05 7.75
N TYR A 387 -19.86 -1.17 7.30
CA TYR A 387 -20.83 -2.27 7.21
C TYR A 387 -21.46 -2.62 8.56
N SER A 388 -20.65 -2.69 9.62
CA SER A 388 -21.14 -2.99 10.97
C SER A 388 -22.10 -1.94 11.54
N LEU A 389 -21.94 -0.66 11.18
CA LEU A 389 -22.72 0.46 11.71
C LEU A 389 -23.91 0.89 10.83
N LEU A 390 -23.98 0.40 9.59
CA LEU A 390 -25.11 0.65 8.69
C LEU A 390 -26.51 0.37 9.27
N PRO A 391 -26.77 -0.72 10.02
CA PRO A 391 -28.14 -1.00 10.46
C PRO A 391 -28.64 0.04 11.46
N LEU A 392 -27.75 0.57 12.30
CA LEU A 392 -28.07 1.67 13.22
C LEU A 392 -28.40 2.96 12.46
N ILE A 393 -27.60 3.29 11.45
CA ILE A 393 -27.80 4.50 10.64
C ILE A 393 -29.14 4.42 9.89
N VAL A 394 -29.49 3.26 9.32
CA VAL A 394 -30.75 3.06 8.60
C VAL A 394 -31.96 3.23 9.53
N VAL A 395 -31.90 2.70 10.76
CA VAL A 395 -33.00 2.84 11.72
C VAL A 395 -33.10 4.26 12.28
N PHE A 396 -31.98 4.86 12.72
CA PHE A 396 -31.99 6.21 13.30
C PHE A 396 -32.26 7.31 12.28
N SER A 397 -32.00 7.08 11.00
CA SER A 397 -32.38 8.00 9.91
C SER A 397 -33.86 7.98 9.54
N ARG A 398 -34.68 7.24 10.31
CA ARG A 398 -36.09 7.00 10.04
C ARG A 398 -36.36 6.40 8.66
N TYR A 399 -35.47 5.53 8.18
CA TYR A 399 -35.57 4.91 6.87
C TYR A 399 -35.65 5.93 5.72
N SER A 400 -34.91 7.04 5.86
CA SER A 400 -34.82 8.04 4.81
C SER A 400 -34.08 7.49 3.58
N PHE A 401 -34.72 7.62 2.42
CA PHE A 401 -34.12 7.28 1.12
C PHE A 401 -32.84 8.08 0.84
N THR A 402 -32.75 9.32 1.33
CA THR A 402 -31.55 10.15 1.19
C THR A 402 -30.35 9.51 1.88
N ILE A 403 -30.53 8.97 3.09
CA ILE A 403 -29.44 8.33 3.85
C ILE A 403 -29.00 7.01 3.21
N MET A 404 -29.92 6.30 2.55
CA MET A 404 -29.59 5.12 1.76
C MET A 404 -28.64 5.45 0.60
N ILE A 405 -28.90 6.54 -0.14
CA ILE A 405 -28.03 7.01 -1.23
C ILE A 405 -26.69 7.53 -0.70
N THR A 406 -26.68 8.34 0.36
CA THR A 406 -25.42 8.86 0.91
C THR A 406 -24.55 7.74 1.48
N GLY A 407 -25.14 6.71 2.10
CA GLY A 407 -24.44 5.51 2.51
C GLY A 407 -23.86 4.74 1.32
N ALA A 408 -24.60 4.63 0.21
CA ALA A 408 -24.10 3.99 -1.00
C ALA A 408 -22.91 4.74 -1.61
N LEU A 409 -22.99 6.07 -1.67
CA LEU A 409 -21.88 6.94 -2.10
C LEU A 409 -20.67 6.84 -1.17
N ALA A 410 -20.87 6.68 0.14
CA ALA A 410 -19.77 6.50 1.09
C ALA A 410 -19.03 5.17 0.86
N ILE A 411 -19.77 4.05 0.69
CA ILE A 411 -19.17 2.73 0.39
C ILE A 411 -18.41 2.79 -0.94
N PHE A 412 -19.04 3.34 -1.98
CA PHE A 412 -18.40 3.54 -3.28
C PHE A 412 -17.15 4.40 -3.16
N GLY A 413 -17.23 5.51 -2.41
CA GLY A 413 -16.13 6.45 -2.24
C GLY A 413 -14.89 5.82 -1.62
N VAL A 414 -15.07 5.02 -0.55
CA VAL A 414 -13.98 4.31 0.12
C VAL A 414 -13.42 3.19 -0.77
N LYS A 415 -14.29 2.42 -1.43
CA LYS A 415 -13.86 1.40 -2.40
C LYS A 415 -13.03 2.01 -3.53
N PHE A 416 -13.43 3.19 -4.03
CA PHE A 416 -12.75 3.86 -5.13
C PHE A 416 -11.34 4.36 -4.79
N TRP A 417 -10.95 4.39 -3.50
CA TRP A 417 -9.58 4.74 -3.11
C TRP A 417 -8.52 3.83 -3.74
N THR A 418 -8.84 2.57 -4.02
CA THR A 418 -7.89 1.63 -4.64
C THR A 418 -7.55 1.98 -6.07
N VAL A 419 -8.54 2.47 -6.82
CA VAL A 419 -8.35 3.03 -8.15
C VAL A 419 -7.43 4.25 -8.09
N LEU A 420 -7.63 5.13 -7.11
CA LEU A 420 -6.79 6.32 -6.92
C LEU A 420 -5.35 5.96 -6.53
N TRP A 421 -5.17 4.93 -5.69
CA TRP A 421 -3.84 4.43 -5.34
C TRP A 421 -3.15 3.75 -6.52
N TYR A 422 -3.89 3.01 -7.35
CA TYR A 422 -3.35 2.45 -8.57
C TYR A 422 -2.90 3.57 -9.54
N LEU A 423 -3.72 4.61 -9.72
CA LEU A 423 -3.34 5.79 -10.48
C LEU A 423 -2.10 6.47 -9.90
N ALA A 424 -2.03 6.61 -8.58
CA ALA A 424 -0.88 7.21 -7.90
C ALA A 424 0.40 6.40 -8.13
N GLN A 425 0.31 5.07 -8.05
CA GLN A 425 1.40 4.15 -8.34
C GLN A 425 1.89 4.30 -9.78
N TRP A 426 0.96 4.36 -10.73
CA TRP A 426 1.27 4.50 -12.13
C TRP A 426 1.98 5.84 -12.42
N ILE A 427 1.49 6.95 -11.86
CA ILE A 427 2.12 8.27 -12.02
C ILE A 427 3.53 8.28 -11.43
N ASP A 428 3.70 7.76 -10.21
CA ASP A 428 4.99 7.73 -9.50
C ASP A 428 6.07 7.01 -10.32
N GLN A 429 5.71 5.86 -10.89
CA GLN A 429 6.63 5.03 -11.65
C GLN A 429 7.01 5.62 -13.00
N ASN A 430 6.06 6.25 -13.70
CA ASN A 430 6.35 6.94 -14.95
C ASN A 430 7.19 8.20 -14.70
N MET A 431 6.93 8.93 -13.62
CA MET A 431 7.75 10.07 -13.21
C MET A 431 9.18 9.63 -12.87
N PHE A 432 9.33 8.52 -12.14
CA PHE A 432 10.64 7.97 -11.82
C PHE A 432 11.43 7.57 -13.08
N THR A 433 10.77 6.93 -14.04
CA THR A 433 11.40 6.56 -15.33
C THR A 433 11.79 7.79 -16.15
N ALA A 434 10.95 8.84 -16.16
CA ALA A 434 11.26 10.09 -16.84
C ALA A 434 12.44 10.85 -16.18
N MET A 435 12.56 10.77 -14.86
CA MET A 435 13.63 11.44 -14.09
C MET A 435 14.97 10.70 -14.14
N TYR A 436 14.93 9.38 -14.37
CA TYR A 436 16.09 8.49 -14.41
C TYR A 436 16.10 7.65 -15.71
N PRO A 437 16.36 8.27 -16.87
CA PRO A 437 16.39 7.56 -18.15
C PRO A 437 17.59 6.59 -18.26
N ASP A 438 18.69 6.86 -17.55
CA ASP A 438 19.86 5.98 -17.50
C ASP A 438 19.65 4.85 -16.50
N THR A 439 19.55 3.61 -17.00
CA THR A 439 19.40 2.39 -16.19
C THR A 439 20.54 2.23 -15.19
N ASN A 440 21.78 2.58 -15.57
CA ASN A 440 22.94 2.53 -14.67
C ASN A 440 22.79 3.46 -13.45
N LEU A 441 22.28 4.67 -13.67
CA LEU A 441 22.10 5.68 -12.62
C LEU A 441 20.85 5.38 -11.76
N LEU A 442 19.82 4.79 -12.37
CA LEU A 442 18.62 4.28 -11.70
C LEU A 442 18.98 3.20 -10.67
N PHE A 443 19.80 2.21 -11.04
CA PHE A 443 20.26 1.19 -10.10
C PHE A 443 21.25 1.74 -9.08
N GLU A 444 22.12 2.67 -9.44
CA GLU A 444 23.01 3.32 -8.48
C GLU A 444 22.23 4.11 -7.41
N VAL A 445 21.13 4.78 -7.77
CA VAL A 445 20.24 5.47 -6.81
C VAL A 445 19.45 4.50 -5.92
N LEU A 446 19.08 3.33 -6.46
CA LEU A 446 18.36 2.29 -5.74
C LEU A 446 19.29 1.52 -4.77
N THR A 447 20.53 1.30 -5.18
CA THR A 447 21.54 0.57 -4.41
C THR A 447 22.28 1.49 -3.43
N ASN A 448 22.75 2.67 -3.85
CA ASN A 448 23.60 3.56 -3.06
C ASN A 448 22.82 4.80 -2.58
N SER A 449 22.37 4.77 -1.32
CA SER A 449 21.50 5.81 -0.76
C SER A 449 22.21 7.11 -0.32
N GLY A 450 23.54 7.15 -0.34
CA GLY A 450 24.33 8.22 0.26
C GLY A 450 24.36 9.55 -0.52
N GLU A 451 24.40 9.50 -1.84
CA GLU A 451 24.78 10.67 -2.66
C GLU A 451 23.61 11.30 -3.46
N HIS A 452 22.45 10.64 -3.52
CA HIS A 452 21.28 11.11 -4.29
C HIS A 452 20.06 11.45 -3.44
N THR A 453 20.30 11.84 -2.19
CA THR A 453 19.30 12.06 -1.13
C THR A 453 18.23 13.08 -1.51
N THR A 454 18.58 14.19 -2.16
CA THR A 454 17.62 15.27 -2.48
C THR A 454 16.56 14.84 -3.49
N LYS A 455 16.97 14.18 -4.59
CA LYS A 455 16.05 13.74 -5.65
C LYS A 455 15.11 12.63 -5.16
N ARG A 456 15.63 11.70 -4.34
CA ARG A 456 14.84 10.62 -3.73
C ARG A 456 13.87 11.11 -2.66
N VAL A 457 14.24 12.14 -1.89
CA VAL A 457 13.34 12.78 -0.91
C VAL A 457 12.19 13.46 -1.64
N VAL A 458 12.45 14.24 -2.69
CA VAL A 458 11.39 14.91 -3.47
C VAL A 458 10.43 13.90 -4.08
N LEU A 459 10.94 12.82 -4.69
CA LEU A 459 10.09 11.77 -5.25
C LEU A 459 9.18 11.15 -4.18
N ASN A 460 9.75 10.71 -3.06
CA ASN A 460 8.99 10.13 -1.95
C ASN A 460 7.93 11.11 -1.39
N VAL A 461 8.20 12.42 -1.39
CA VAL A 461 7.26 13.44 -0.91
C VAL A 461 6.08 13.51 -1.85
N ILE A 462 6.34 13.56 -3.16
CA ILE A 462 5.30 13.59 -4.19
C ILE A 462 4.46 12.31 -4.13
N THR A 463 5.08 11.13 -4.03
CA THR A 463 4.35 9.86 -3.91
C THR A 463 3.43 9.87 -2.68
N SER A 464 3.93 10.34 -1.54
CA SER A 464 3.13 10.41 -0.30
C SER A 464 1.97 11.37 -0.41
N CYS A 465 2.21 12.55 -0.98
CA CYS A 465 1.18 13.55 -1.24
C CYS A 465 0.10 13.02 -2.19
N LEU A 466 0.46 12.22 -3.20
CA LEU A 466 -0.51 11.67 -4.15
C LEU A 466 -1.35 10.55 -3.51
N TYR A 467 -0.71 9.64 -2.77
CA TYR A 467 -1.40 8.52 -2.11
C TYR A 467 -2.37 8.95 -1.00
N ILE A 468 -2.06 10.04 -0.29
CA ILE A 468 -2.94 10.59 0.75
C ILE A 468 -3.88 11.66 0.16
N GLY A 469 -3.34 12.53 -0.70
CA GLY A 469 -4.05 13.67 -1.24
C GLY A 469 -5.17 13.28 -2.21
N LEU A 470 -4.98 12.27 -3.06
CA LEU A 470 -6.05 11.85 -3.99
C LEU A 470 -7.29 11.32 -3.26
N PRO A 471 -7.19 10.36 -2.31
CA PRO A 471 -8.34 9.93 -1.52
C PRO A 471 -9.02 11.09 -0.77
N LEU A 472 -8.24 11.99 -0.16
CA LEU A 472 -8.80 13.14 0.56
C LEU A 472 -9.54 14.11 -0.36
N LEU A 473 -8.97 14.41 -1.53
CA LEU A 473 -9.60 15.25 -2.53
C LEU A 473 -10.91 14.63 -3.02
N TRP A 474 -10.89 13.34 -3.36
CA TRP A 474 -12.08 12.60 -3.78
C TRP A 474 -13.15 12.56 -2.70
N SER A 475 -12.79 12.21 -1.46
CA SER A 475 -13.72 12.19 -0.34
C SER A 475 -14.27 13.58 -0.02
N SER A 476 -13.48 14.65 -0.19
CA SER A 476 -13.97 16.03 -0.05
C SER A 476 -14.98 16.40 -1.12
N MET A 477 -14.72 16.02 -2.38
CA MET A 477 -15.65 16.22 -3.49
C MET A 477 -16.97 15.46 -3.25
N LEU A 478 -16.91 14.20 -2.83
CA LEU A 478 -18.09 13.43 -2.45
C LEU A 478 -18.85 14.04 -1.27
N GLY A 479 -18.13 14.61 -0.30
CA GLY A 479 -18.74 15.33 0.82
C GLY A 479 -19.56 16.53 0.37
N TRP A 480 -19.03 17.35 -0.54
CA TRP A 480 -19.76 18.49 -1.11
C TRP A 480 -20.97 18.04 -1.94
N THR A 481 -20.82 17.01 -2.76
CA THR A 481 -21.93 16.43 -3.53
C THR A 481 -23.01 15.85 -2.61
N GLY A 482 -22.62 15.20 -1.51
CA GLY A 482 -23.56 14.65 -0.51
C GLY A 482 -24.41 15.75 0.14
N ILE A 483 -23.82 16.89 0.49
CA ILE A 483 -24.54 18.04 1.07
C ILE A 483 -25.53 18.62 0.03
N ALA A 484 -25.11 18.77 -1.22
CA ALA A 484 -25.95 19.31 -2.29
C ALA A 484 -27.12 18.35 -2.66
N ILE A 485 -26.89 17.04 -2.67
CA ILE A 485 -27.94 16.03 -2.89
C ILE A 485 -28.95 16.07 -1.73
N GLY A 486 -28.48 16.18 -0.48
CA GLY A 486 -29.37 16.35 0.68
C GLY A 486 -30.29 17.57 0.55
N GLN A 487 -29.71 18.73 0.21
CA GLN A 487 -30.48 19.97 0.05
C GLN A 487 -31.45 19.95 -1.15
N SER A 488 -31.09 19.29 -2.25
CA SER A 488 -31.94 19.21 -3.44
C SER A 488 -33.09 18.20 -3.31
N LEU A 489 -32.89 17.08 -2.61
CA LEU A 489 -33.97 16.14 -2.27
C LEU A 489 -34.96 16.72 -1.25
N ASP A 490 -34.48 17.46 -0.25
CA ASP A 490 -35.34 18.24 0.67
C ASP A 490 -36.13 19.30 -0.11
N GLY A 491 -35.52 19.91 -1.12
CA GLY A 491 -36.18 20.83 -2.05
C GLY A 491 -37.26 20.17 -2.91
N ALA A 492 -37.05 18.92 -3.36
CA ALA A 492 -37.98 18.18 -4.23
C ALA A 492 -39.17 17.52 -3.49
N THR A 493 -39.04 17.27 -2.19
CA THR A 493 -40.14 16.77 -1.34
C THR A 493 -41.06 17.89 -0.83
N SER A 494 -40.58 19.14 -0.86
CA SER A 494 -41.33 20.34 -0.44
C SER A 494 -42.30 21.03 -1.44
N PRO A 495 -42.29 20.83 -2.78
CA PRO A 495 -43.09 21.66 -3.70
C PRO A 495 -44.48 21.11 -4.05
N PHE A 496 -44.88 19.91 -3.59
CA PHE A 496 -46.24 19.40 -3.85
C PHE A 496 -47.38 20.18 -3.15
N GLY A 497 -47.08 21.30 -2.47
CA GLY A 497 -48.06 22.15 -1.79
C GLY A 497 -48.43 23.47 -2.48
N GLN A 498 -47.84 23.85 -3.62
CA GLN A 498 -48.02 25.22 -4.15
C GLN A 498 -48.67 25.37 -5.53
N HIS A 499 -49.15 24.31 -6.18
CA HIS A 499 -49.85 24.44 -7.47
C HIS A 499 -51.36 24.72 -7.40
N THR A 500 -51.89 25.21 -6.26
CA THR A 500 -53.30 25.66 -6.19
C THR A 500 -53.46 27.04 -5.52
N ARG A 501 -52.63 28.03 -5.87
CA ARG A 501 -53.03 29.43 -5.74
C ARG A 501 -53.56 29.92 -7.07
N GLY A 502 -54.87 29.77 -7.24
CA GLY A 502 -55.63 30.41 -8.30
C GLY A 502 -55.39 31.92 -8.29
N GLU A 503 -54.98 32.41 -9.44
CA GLU A 503 -54.80 33.81 -9.80
C GLU A 503 -56.16 34.53 -9.74
N PRO A 504 -56.35 35.60 -8.94
CA PRO A 504 -57.59 36.35 -9.00
C PRO A 504 -57.55 37.27 -10.22
N ARG A 505 -58.20 36.82 -11.30
CA ARG A 505 -58.60 37.63 -12.46
C ARG A 505 -59.37 38.87 -11.97
N ARG A 506 -58.75 40.05 -12.02
CA ARG A 506 -59.43 41.34 -11.82
C ARG A 506 -60.39 41.59 -12.99
N ILE A 507 -61.68 41.47 -12.74
CA ILE A 507 -62.76 41.94 -13.62
C ILE A 507 -62.92 43.45 -13.43
N GLY A 508 -63.15 44.15 -14.54
CA GLY A 508 -62.98 45.59 -14.76
C GLY A 508 -63.72 46.55 -13.83
N SER A 509 -63.03 47.65 -13.51
CA SER A 509 -63.65 48.92 -13.12
C SER A 509 -63.56 49.88 -14.31
N ILE A 510 -64.71 50.15 -14.94
CA ILE A 510 -64.89 51.15 -16.00
C ILE A 510 -64.61 52.54 -15.40
N ARG A 511 -63.61 53.24 -15.92
CA ARG A 511 -63.32 54.65 -15.62
C ARG A 511 -63.95 55.50 -16.71
N LEU A 512 -65.06 56.18 -16.39
CA LEU A 512 -65.62 57.26 -17.21
C LEU A 512 -64.61 58.41 -17.26
N LYS A 513 -64.06 58.66 -18.46
CA LYS A 513 -63.20 59.80 -18.76
C LYS A 513 -64.12 60.93 -19.25
N LYS A 514 -64.29 61.96 -18.42
CA LYS A 514 -64.92 63.23 -18.80
C LYS A 514 -63.89 64.02 -19.60
N ALA A 515 -64.18 64.28 -20.87
CA ALA A 515 -63.51 65.30 -21.67
C ALA A 515 -64.58 66.29 -22.14
N SER A 516 -64.21 67.56 -22.12
CA SER A 516 -64.89 68.72 -22.72
C SER A 516 -65.41 68.46 -24.13
#